data_AF-A0A1X2L6Z2-F1
#
_entry.id   AF-A0A1X2L6Z2-F1
#
_cell.length_a   1.000
_cell.length_b   1.000
_cell.length_c   1.000
_cell.angle_alpha   90.00
_cell.angle_beta   90.00
_cell.angle_gamma   90.00
#
_symmetry.space_group_name_H-M   'P 1'
#
loop_
_entity.id
_entity.type
_entity.pdbx_description
1 polymer ?
#
loop_
_entity_poly.entity_id
_entity_poly.type
_entity_poly.pdbx_seq_one_letter_code
_entity_poly.pdbx_strand_id
1 'polypeptide(L)'
;MMKRSLAKLAVALGGLALASTAGAGVASADPDYGPMIHTTCSYDQAMRAVHAENPMAAQYLDQSPPNQQFLQQYLASSPDQRVNLLHAIEHNQGAQQALPIFQQMMTDCTRY
;
A
#
# COMPACT_ATOMS: atom_id res chain seq x y z
N MET A 1 -11.61 -49.71 -52.95
CA MET A 1 -12.27 -48.65 -52.16
C MET A 1 -11.25 -48.07 -51.18
N MET A 2 -11.12 -46.74 -51.15
CA MET A 2 -10.04 -45.99 -50.49
C MET A 2 -10.01 -46.20 -48.95
N LYS A 3 -8.84 -46.55 -48.42
CA LYS A 3 -8.53 -46.41 -46.99
C LYS A 3 -8.08 -44.96 -46.74
N ARG A 4 -8.97 -44.11 -46.22
CA ARG A 4 -8.63 -42.72 -45.91
C ARG A 4 -7.97 -42.63 -44.53
N SER A 5 -6.78 -42.05 -44.53
CA SER A 5 -5.90 -41.80 -43.39
C SER A 5 -6.60 -40.96 -42.31
N LEU A 6 -6.61 -41.45 -41.07
CA LEU A 6 -7.09 -40.73 -39.88
C LEU A 6 -6.10 -39.63 -39.54
N ALA A 7 -6.47 -38.39 -39.86
CA ALA A 7 -5.67 -37.21 -39.61
C ALA A 7 -6.04 -36.58 -38.25
N LYS A 8 -5.00 -36.40 -37.43
CA LYS A 8 -4.76 -35.28 -36.50
C LYS A 8 -5.46 -35.36 -35.13
N LEU A 9 -4.64 -35.77 -34.16
CA LEU A 9 -4.69 -35.34 -32.75
C LEU A 9 -4.98 -33.84 -32.66
N ALA A 10 -6.00 -33.48 -31.89
CA ALA A 10 -6.14 -32.16 -31.31
C ALA A 10 -5.91 -32.29 -29.79
N VAL A 11 -4.73 -31.86 -29.34
CA VAL A 11 -4.43 -31.67 -27.92
C VAL A 11 -5.02 -30.33 -27.52
N ALA A 12 -6.09 -30.36 -26.72
CA ALA A 12 -6.58 -29.18 -26.02
C ALA A 12 -5.93 -29.15 -24.63
N LEU A 13 -4.87 -28.35 -24.48
CA LEU A 13 -4.33 -27.93 -23.19
C LEU A 13 -4.76 -26.49 -22.95
N GLY A 14 -5.53 -26.24 -21.89
CA GLY A 14 -5.88 -24.91 -21.43
C GLY A 14 -7.08 -24.97 -20.48
N GLY A 15 -7.05 -24.52 -19.24
CA GLY A 15 -5.95 -23.99 -18.43
C GLY A 15 -6.27 -24.25 -16.97
N LEU A 16 -5.25 -24.46 -16.14
CA LEU A 16 -5.41 -24.46 -14.69
C LEU A 16 -5.77 -23.03 -14.26
N ALA A 17 -6.99 -22.82 -13.80
CA ALA A 17 -7.30 -21.67 -12.98
C ALA A 17 -6.61 -21.86 -11.63
N LEU A 18 -5.42 -21.28 -11.47
CA LEU A 18 -4.79 -21.11 -10.17
C LEU A 18 -5.67 -20.15 -9.35
N ALA A 19 -6.45 -20.72 -8.43
CA ALA A 19 -7.09 -19.97 -7.38
C ALA A 19 -5.98 -19.32 -6.53
N SER A 20 -5.70 -18.04 -6.80
CA SER A 20 -4.84 -17.23 -5.95
C SER A 20 -5.61 -16.89 -4.67
N THR A 21 -5.67 -17.83 -3.74
CA THR A 21 -5.80 -17.48 -2.33
C THR A 21 -4.51 -16.79 -1.92
N ALA A 22 -4.42 -15.49 -2.21
CA ALA A 22 -3.50 -14.60 -1.52
C ALA A 22 -4.00 -14.48 -0.07
N GLY A 23 -3.87 -15.56 0.69
CA GLY A 23 -3.67 -15.43 2.11
C GLY A 23 -2.32 -14.73 2.24
N ALA A 24 -2.35 -13.41 2.37
CA ALA A 24 -1.23 -12.67 2.89
C ALA A 24 -0.98 -13.25 4.29
N GLY A 25 -0.14 -14.29 4.35
CA GLY A 25 0.57 -14.58 5.57
C GLY A 25 1.26 -13.28 5.91
N VAL A 26 0.82 -12.64 7.00
CA VAL A 26 1.56 -11.54 7.60
C VAL A 26 2.88 -12.15 8.02
N ALA A 27 3.86 -12.11 7.12
CA ALA A 27 5.23 -12.16 7.55
C ALA A 27 5.35 -10.94 8.48
N SER A 28 5.40 -11.19 9.79
CA SER A 28 5.81 -10.19 10.77
C SER A 28 7.28 -9.88 10.51
N ALA A 29 7.55 -9.21 9.40
CA ALA A 29 8.71 -8.36 9.29
C ALA A 29 8.38 -7.10 10.08
N ASP A 30 9.37 -6.56 10.80
CA ASP A 30 9.25 -5.20 11.31
C ASP A 30 8.80 -4.27 10.17
N PRO A 31 7.89 -3.32 10.44
CA PRO A 31 7.39 -2.44 9.40
C PRO A 31 8.56 -1.69 8.75
N ASP A 32 8.74 -1.86 7.45
CA ASP A 32 9.76 -1.14 6.69
C ASP A 32 9.33 0.33 6.55
N TYR A 33 9.86 1.19 7.41
CA TYR A 33 9.60 2.61 7.39
C TYR A 33 10.34 3.36 6.26
N GLY A 34 11.17 2.69 5.46
CA GLY A 34 11.94 3.29 4.36
C GLY A 34 11.14 4.22 3.46
N PRO A 35 9.97 3.81 2.93
CA PRO A 35 9.12 4.67 2.10
C PRO A 35 8.62 5.93 2.83
N MET A 36 8.40 5.86 4.13
CA MET A 36 7.93 7.01 4.92
C MET A 36 9.08 7.95 5.28
N ILE A 37 10.24 7.40 5.67
CA ILE A 37 11.44 8.19 6.01
C ILE A 37 11.92 8.98 4.79
N HIS A 38 11.99 8.33 3.62
CA HIS A 38 12.53 8.90 2.38
C HIS A 38 11.47 9.49 1.44
N THR A 39 10.21 9.63 1.89
CA THR A 39 9.14 10.17 1.04
C THR A 39 9.50 11.55 0.49
N THR A 40 9.23 11.75 -0.79
CA THR A 40 9.34 13.04 -1.47
C THR A 40 7.98 13.69 -1.70
N CYS A 41 6.91 13.10 -1.18
CA CYS A 41 5.56 13.57 -1.44
C CYS A 41 5.27 14.90 -0.73
N SER A 42 4.52 15.76 -1.42
CA SER A 42 3.90 16.91 -0.78
C SER A 42 2.64 16.48 0.01
N TYR A 43 2.18 17.37 0.89
CA TYR A 43 0.92 17.17 1.61
C TYR A 43 -0.25 16.93 0.66
N ASP A 44 -0.38 17.73 -0.40
CA ASP A 44 -1.48 17.59 -1.36
C ASP A 44 -1.41 16.27 -2.14
N GLN A 45 -0.21 15.80 -2.48
CA GLN A 45 -0.02 14.50 -3.14
C GLN A 45 -0.43 13.35 -2.22
N ALA A 46 -0.01 13.40 -0.95
CA ALA A 46 -0.39 12.40 0.05
C ALA A 46 -1.91 12.39 0.30
N MET A 47 -2.52 13.56 0.46
CA MET A 47 -3.97 13.67 0.62
C MET A 47 -4.73 13.17 -0.60
N ARG A 48 -4.29 13.46 -1.82
CA ARG A 48 -4.90 12.93 -3.04
C ARG A 48 -4.75 11.41 -3.14
N ALA A 49 -3.60 10.87 -2.77
CA ALA A 49 -3.36 9.43 -2.78
C ALA A 49 -4.31 8.71 -1.81
N VAL A 50 -4.41 9.15 -0.55
CA VAL A 50 -5.30 8.47 0.40
C VAL A 50 -6.77 8.59 0.00
N HIS A 51 -7.20 9.73 -0.55
CA HIS A 51 -8.56 9.89 -1.08
C HIS A 51 -8.87 8.95 -2.25
N ALA A 52 -7.88 8.68 -3.11
CA ALA A 52 -8.06 7.81 -4.27
C ALA A 52 -7.95 6.32 -3.92
N GLU A 53 -6.97 5.96 -3.10
CA GLU A 53 -6.59 4.55 -2.85
C GLU A 53 -7.28 3.97 -1.60
N ASN A 54 -7.63 4.82 -0.62
CA ASN A 54 -8.32 4.39 0.60
C ASN A 54 -9.32 5.45 1.12
N PRO A 55 -10.50 5.58 0.48
CA PRO A 55 -11.51 6.59 0.85
C PRO A 55 -11.99 6.51 2.31
N MET A 56 -12.01 5.31 2.90
CA MET A 56 -12.38 5.15 4.31
C MET A 56 -11.32 5.78 5.22
N ALA A 57 -10.04 5.54 4.97
CA ALA A 57 -8.97 6.18 5.72
C ALA A 57 -8.93 7.69 5.51
N ALA A 58 -9.22 8.15 4.29
CA ALA A 58 -9.34 9.58 4.00
C ALA A 58 -10.42 10.23 4.86
N GLN A 59 -11.62 9.62 4.95
CA GLN A 59 -12.69 10.14 5.82
C GLN A 59 -12.29 10.24 7.30
N TYR A 60 -11.58 9.24 7.84
CA TYR A 60 -11.07 9.30 9.20
C TYR A 60 -10.02 10.41 9.38
N LEU A 61 -9.15 10.58 8.40
CA LEU A 61 -8.12 11.62 8.41
C LEU A 61 -8.74 13.02 8.31
N ASP A 62 -9.74 13.20 7.46
CA ASP A 62 -10.46 14.46 7.25
C ASP A 62 -11.22 14.93 8.48
N GLN A 63 -11.69 13.99 9.29
CA GLN A 63 -12.39 14.27 10.55
C GLN A 63 -11.43 14.48 11.73
N SER A 64 -10.12 14.36 11.51
CA SER A 64 -9.11 14.47 12.56
C SER A 64 -8.10 15.58 12.27
N PRO A 65 -8.41 16.84 12.67
CA PRO A 65 -7.46 17.94 12.56
C PRO A 65 -6.08 17.65 13.17
N PRO A 66 -5.96 16.97 14.33
CA PRO A 66 -4.65 16.59 14.87
C PRO A 66 -3.84 15.67 13.93
N ASN A 67 -4.49 14.72 13.26
CA ASN A 67 -3.81 13.82 12.32
C ASN A 67 -3.38 14.55 11.05
N GLN A 68 -4.19 15.50 10.57
CA GLN A 68 -3.79 16.37 9.44
C GLN A 68 -2.59 17.25 9.79
N GLN A 69 -2.56 17.81 11.00
CA GLN A 69 -1.43 18.61 11.49
C GLN A 69 -0.16 17.76 11.62
N PHE A 70 -0.27 16.55 12.18
CA PHE A 70 0.85 15.61 12.22
C PHE A 70 1.36 15.29 10.81
N LEU A 71 0.46 15.01 9.86
CA LEU A 71 0.82 14.74 8.48
C LEU A 71 1.58 15.91 7.82
N GLN A 72 1.11 17.14 8.01
CA GLN A 72 1.79 18.34 7.52
C GLN A 72 3.19 18.49 8.13
N GLN A 73 3.31 18.34 9.45
CA GLN A 73 4.60 18.38 10.14
C GLN A 73 5.54 17.28 9.64
N TYR A 74 5.04 16.06 9.50
CA TYR A 74 5.81 14.90 9.07
C TYR A 74 6.40 15.09 7.66
N LEU A 75 5.57 15.55 6.72
CA LEU A 75 5.99 15.75 5.33
C LEU A 75 6.97 16.91 5.19
N ALA A 76 6.85 17.95 6.02
CA ALA A 76 7.80 19.06 6.09
C ALA A 76 9.12 18.71 6.81
N SER A 77 9.19 17.60 7.53
CA SER A 77 10.35 17.20 8.33
C SER A 77 11.47 16.59 7.47
N SER A 78 12.72 16.74 7.94
CA SER A 78 13.87 16.02 7.37
C SER A 78 13.77 14.50 7.61
N PRO A 79 14.51 13.65 6.89
CA PRO A 79 14.51 12.20 7.11
C PRO A 79 14.80 11.81 8.57
N ASP A 80 15.81 12.41 9.21
CA ASP A 80 16.13 12.13 10.62
C ASP A 80 15.00 12.55 11.57
N GLN A 81 14.32 13.67 11.28
CA GLN A 81 13.16 14.12 12.06
C GLN A 81 11.97 13.16 11.89
N ARG A 82 11.76 12.62 10.68
CA ARG A 82 10.71 11.62 10.41
C ARG A 82 10.95 10.33 11.18
N VAL A 83 12.20 9.88 11.32
CA VAL A 83 12.55 8.73 12.18
C VAL A 83 12.11 9.00 13.63
N ASN A 84 12.45 10.16 14.16
CA ASN A 84 12.06 10.53 15.53
C ASN A 84 10.54 10.59 15.71
N LEU A 85 9.81 11.13 14.72
CA LEU A 85 8.35 11.19 14.74
C LEU A 85 7.71 9.78 14.69
N LEU A 86 8.26 8.86 13.90
CA LEU A 86 7.77 7.48 13.82
C LEU A 86 8.00 6.72 15.14
N HIS A 87 9.21 6.81 15.71
CA HIS A 87 9.49 6.20 17.03
C HIS A 87 8.60 6.78 18.13
N ALA A 88 8.23 8.06 18.06
CA ALA A 88 7.34 8.68 19.04
C ALA A 88 5.92 8.08 19.03
N ILE A 89 5.50 7.44 17.93
CA ILE A 89 4.13 6.91 17.78
C ILE A 89 4.07 5.38 17.63
N GLU A 90 5.18 4.67 17.47
CA GLU A 90 5.18 3.22 17.15
C GLU A 90 4.55 2.33 18.24
N HIS A 91 4.52 2.81 19.48
CA HIS A 91 3.88 2.12 20.60
C HIS A 91 2.44 2.59 20.89
N ASN A 92 1.91 3.54 20.12
CA ASN A 92 0.52 3.98 20.22
C ASN A 92 -0.39 3.01 19.45
N GLN A 93 -1.39 2.41 20.12
CA GLN A 93 -2.28 1.42 19.48
C GLN A 93 -3.05 1.98 18.26
N GLY A 94 -3.47 3.25 18.31
CA GLY A 94 -4.13 3.89 17.18
C GLY A 94 -3.17 4.09 16.00
N ALA A 95 -1.94 4.50 16.29
CA ALA A 95 -0.89 4.63 15.28
C ALA A 95 -0.53 3.28 14.66
N GLN A 96 -0.42 2.20 15.44
CA GLN A 96 -0.15 0.86 14.93
C GLN A 96 -1.16 0.39 13.87
N GLN A 97 -2.43 0.80 14.01
CA GLN A 97 -3.47 0.51 13.02
C GLN A 97 -3.35 1.40 11.78
N ALA A 98 -2.88 2.64 11.94
CA ALA A 98 -2.77 3.62 10.87
C ALA A 98 -1.44 3.54 10.08
N LEU A 99 -0.36 3.05 10.68
CA LEU A 99 0.99 3.03 10.08
C LEU A 99 1.05 2.29 8.73
N PRO A 100 0.41 1.13 8.54
CA PRO A 100 0.39 0.47 7.22
C PRO A 100 -0.31 1.32 6.14
N ILE A 101 -1.40 1.99 6.51
CA ILE A 101 -2.14 2.90 5.60
C ILE A 101 -1.29 4.13 5.29
N PHE A 102 -0.61 4.65 6.31
CA PHE A 102 0.29 5.79 6.18
C PHE A 102 1.46 5.48 5.24
N GLN A 103 2.06 4.29 5.37
CA GLN A 103 3.10 3.81 4.48
C GLN A 103 2.61 3.62 3.04
N GLN A 104 1.42 3.05 2.87
CA GLN A 104 0.81 2.91 1.54
C GLN A 104 0.55 4.28 0.90
N MET A 105 0.03 5.24 1.67
CA MET A 105 -0.17 6.62 1.23
C MET A 105 1.16 7.25 0.76
N MET A 106 2.26 7.04 1.49
CA MET A 106 3.60 7.53 1.10
C MET A 106 4.19 6.83 -0.13
N THR A 107 3.77 5.60 -0.39
CA THR A 107 4.20 4.85 -1.58
C THR A 107 3.44 5.33 -2.82
N ASP A 108 2.12 5.51 -2.70
CA ASP A 108 1.24 5.81 -3.83
C ASP A 108 1.23 7.29 -4.24
N CYS A 109 1.55 8.21 -3.33
CA CYS A 109 1.51 9.65 -3.59
C CYS A 109 2.43 10.14 -4.70
N THR A 110 3.44 9.36 -5.10
CA THR A 110 4.27 9.66 -6.27
C THR A 110 3.52 9.61 -7.60
N ARG A 111 2.34 8.97 -7.63
CA ARG A 111 1.44 8.88 -8.80
C ARG A 111 0.48 10.06 -8.92
N TYR A 112 0.40 10.92 -7.91
CA TYR A 112 -0.57 12.01 -7.80
C TYR A 112 0.14 13.35 -7.91
#